data_AF-A0A7S1RX67-F1
#
_entry.id   AF-A0A7S1RX67-F1
#
_cell.length_a   1.000
_cell.length_b   1.000
_cell.length_c   1.000
_cell.angle_alpha   90.00
_cell.angle_beta   90.00
_cell.angle_gamma   90.00
#
_symmetry.space_group_name_H-M   'P 1'
#
loop_
_entity.id
_entity.type
_entity.pdbx_description
1 polymer ?
#
loop_
_entity_poly.entity_id
_entity_poly.type
_entity_poly.pdbx_seq_one_letter_code
_entity_poly.pdbx_strand_id
1 'polypeptide(L)'
;MASAAAAEAAFGAGAAALGLFSYNRGNFQYDASLRFERFNAGREFALEQAEQYRGDMRALSALTQKKNTMYAIMASLCMALCVALYCAGRLGLHGPSPPAWIMGLWYTNNAAAFSFMALAIWLATHAAFRAQSASVSLLTRKIRVPVPTLKQLDQARKFASEFEQQSWGDMFRVPYISNNGAPKTDDTVEVKAGGKGSGSRSHSAPPGRRSRPASSWVREEFETDRAGTITGCAPMLPADAAPEHFRLYLQLQKEWFAYDIYARVCILLGLLSYVHALGYYGLGHINIELRAFWVAYATGFVLMVLHALLLRFDVVPSRSRREMLPRCEWLGPLAWLPAAIAMSLDFRVQFSYTAVAVCWVLIFISYAMQLLYTLRLLEIVLPDDRRSPLRPEERIGSSWWPESWRIPSTFQHVLYLVAPPRSLQPGQHDIVREIKEGASGDAEDGRAGDAGVAKPAPRTEVHPPAGPETPFGRTRHIEPWRLVASVVAALCAAWAFLLAGCVVDVVLGEQALVTAPHWSRPPMTRLSLEPHELGTPIGFPWPAGARPWLPEQMAWHEEKRRAEMETLGARRLSAPGAPRGSGVSAALDGLLSVLARAPR
;
A
#
# COMPACT_ATOMS: atom_id res chain seq x y z
N MET A 1 43.07 -21.19 89.71
CA MET A 1 42.76 -19.90 89.04
C MET A 1 42.82 -20.00 87.51
N ALA A 2 43.75 -20.74 86.89
CA ALA A 2 43.81 -20.87 85.42
C ALA A 2 42.58 -21.54 84.76
N SER A 3 41.88 -22.46 85.45
CA SER A 3 40.69 -23.12 84.92
C SER A 3 39.43 -22.24 84.89
N ALA A 4 39.30 -21.28 85.81
CA ALA A 4 38.16 -20.37 85.87
C ALA A 4 38.23 -19.29 84.78
N ALA A 5 39.43 -18.73 84.54
CA ALA A 5 39.66 -17.77 83.47
C ALA A 5 39.44 -18.38 82.07
N ALA A 6 39.80 -19.66 81.88
CA ALA A 6 39.54 -20.38 80.64
C ALA A 6 38.04 -20.61 80.40
N ALA A 7 37.26 -20.87 81.46
CA ALA A 7 35.81 -21.05 81.37
C ALA A 7 35.08 -19.72 81.06
N GLU A 8 35.48 -18.61 81.67
CA GLU A 8 34.92 -17.29 81.37
C GLU A 8 35.26 -16.84 79.93
N ALA A 9 36.50 -17.07 79.47
CA ALA A 9 36.90 -16.76 78.10
C ALA A 9 36.14 -17.62 77.07
N ALA A 10 35.93 -18.91 77.35
CA ALA A 10 35.14 -19.80 76.50
C ALA A 10 33.65 -19.39 76.46
N PHE A 11 33.08 -18.97 77.59
CA PHE A 11 31.69 -18.49 77.65
C PHE A 11 31.52 -17.17 76.90
N GLY A 12 32.46 -16.23 77.05
CA GLY A 12 32.47 -14.97 76.32
C GLY A 12 32.64 -15.15 74.81
N ALA A 13 33.54 -16.06 74.38
CA ALA A 13 33.70 -16.41 72.97
C ALA A 13 32.45 -17.09 72.39
N GLY A 14 31.79 -17.97 73.16
CA GLY A 14 30.54 -18.60 72.77
C GLY A 14 29.39 -17.61 72.61
N ALA A 15 29.22 -16.67 73.55
CA ALA A 15 28.22 -15.61 73.46
C ALA A 15 28.47 -14.68 72.27
N ALA A 16 29.73 -14.30 72.02
CA ALA A 16 30.11 -13.49 70.86
C ALA A 16 29.87 -14.24 69.53
N ALA A 17 30.20 -15.54 69.46
CA ALA A 17 29.94 -16.36 68.27
C ALA A 17 28.44 -16.53 67.99
N LEU A 18 27.61 -16.73 69.01
CA LEU A 18 26.15 -16.78 68.89
C LEU A 18 25.56 -15.41 68.48
N GLY A 19 26.10 -14.32 69.03
CA GLY A 19 25.76 -12.96 68.63
C GLY A 19 26.08 -12.67 67.17
N LEU A 20 27.28 -13.04 66.71
CA LEU A 20 27.69 -12.90 65.31
C LEU A 20 26.85 -13.76 64.37
N PHE A 21 26.60 -15.02 64.74
CA PHE A 21 25.76 -15.93 63.94
C PHE A 21 24.33 -15.39 63.79
N SER A 22 23.70 -14.96 64.90
CA SER A 22 22.34 -14.41 64.86
C SER A 22 22.27 -13.12 64.04
N TYR A 23 23.26 -12.24 64.16
CA TYR A 23 23.36 -11.02 63.34
C TYR A 23 23.51 -11.34 61.84
N ASN A 24 24.44 -12.21 61.47
CA ASN A 24 24.68 -12.58 60.07
C ASN A 24 23.48 -13.31 59.46
N ARG A 25 22.82 -14.17 60.22
CA ARG A 25 21.57 -14.82 59.80
C ARG A 25 20.46 -13.80 59.55
N GLY A 26 20.29 -12.83 60.46
CA GLY A 26 19.32 -11.74 60.29
C GLY A 26 19.62 -10.88 59.06
N ASN A 27 20.89 -10.52 58.87
CA ASN A 27 21.33 -9.75 57.71
C ASN A 27 21.16 -10.53 56.39
N PHE A 28 21.45 -11.84 56.39
CA PHE A 28 21.19 -12.71 55.25
C PHE A 28 19.70 -12.74 54.90
N GLN A 29 18.82 -12.90 55.89
CA GLN A 29 17.37 -12.89 55.68
C GLN A 29 16.88 -11.55 55.13
N TYR A 30 17.41 -10.44 55.63
CA TYR A 30 17.08 -9.09 55.14
C TYR A 30 17.56 -8.86 53.71
N ASP A 31 18.80 -9.25 53.37
CA ASP A 31 19.28 -9.16 51.98
C ASP A 31 18.51 -10.11 51.06
N ALA A 32 18.15 -11.31 51.52
CA ALA A 32 17.30 -12.23 50.77
C ALA A 32 15.92 -11.61 50.45
N SER A 33 15.28 -10.91 51.41
CA SER A 33 14.04 -10.18 51.13
C SER A 33 14.25 -9.04 50.14
N LEU A 34 15.30 -8.24 50.28
CA LEU A 34 15.61 -7.15 49.35
C LEU A 34 15.95 -7.65 47.94
N ARG A 35 16.60 -8.81 47.79
CA ARG A 35 16.84 -9.44 46.48
C ARG A 35 15.55 -9.88 45.82
N PHE A 36 14.65 -10.50 46.59
CA PHE A 36 13.34 -10.90 46.08
C PHE A 36 12.47 -9.69 45.71
N GLU A 37 12.50 -8.62 46.51
CA GLU A 37 11.85 -7.34 46.18
C GLU A 37 12.41 -6.73 44.90
N ARG A 38 13.74 -6.65 44.73
CA ARG A 38 14.38 -6.19 43.49
C ARG A 38 13.98 -7.04 42.29
N PHE A 39 13.93 -8.36 42.46
CA PHE A 39 13.46 -9.28 41.42
C PHE A 39 12.02 -8.96 41.03
N ASN A 40 11.11 -8.78 42.00
CA ASN A 40 9.72 -8.44 41.72
C ASN A 40 9.57 -7.07 41.06
N ALA A 41 10.29 -6.05 41.53
CA ALA A 41 10.26 -4.71 40.94
C ALA A 41 10.74 -4.72 39.48
N GLY A 42 11.84 -5.42 39.18
CA GLY A 42 12.31 -5.59 37.81
C GLY A 42 11.27 -6.28 36.92
N ARG A 43 10.51 -7.24 37.47
CA ARG A 43 9.40 -7.89 36.75
C ARG A 43 8.22 -6.98 36.55
N GLU A 44 7.86 -6.17 37.53
CA GLU A 44 6.77 -5.19 37.39
C GLU A 44 7.04 -4.23 36.23
N PHE A 45 8.24 -3.65 36.16
CA PHE A 45 8.63 -2.81 35.01
C PHE A 45 8.63 -3.58 33.68
N ALA A 46 9.03 -4.85 33.68
CA ALA A 46 8.97 -5.70 32.48
C ALA A 46 7.53 -5.98 32.03
N LEU A 47 6.61 -6.16 32.98
CA LEU A 47 5.19 -6.36 32.72
C LEU A 47 4.58 -5.10 32.10
N GLU A 48 4.87 -3.94 32.67
CA GLU A 48 4.43 -2.64 32.13
C GLU A 48 4.98 -2.40 30.73
N GLN A 49 6.27 -2.66 30.50
CA GLN A 49 6.86 -2.52 29.16
C GLN A 49 6.26 -3.52 28.15
N ALA A 50 6.00 -4.76 28.57
CA ALA A 50 5.30 -5.73 27.72
C ALA A 50 3.86 -5.28 27.40
N GLU A 51 3.18 -4.61 28.32
CA GLU A 51 1.88 -4.00 28.05
C GLU A 51 1.99 -2.85 27.03
N GLN A 52 3.01 -1.99 27.13
CA GLN A 52 3.30 -0.97 26.13
C GLN A 52 3.51 -1.59 24.74
N TYR A 53 4.31 -2.66 24.64
CA TYR A 53 4.52 -3.37 23.37
C TYR A 53 3.20 -3.89 22.79
N ARG A 54 2.32 -4.43 23.63
CA ARG A 54 0.98 -4.86 23.18
C ARG A 54 0.12 -3.68 22.75
N GLY A 55 0.24 -2.53 23.41
CA GLY A 55 -0.39 -1.27 23.04
C GLY A 55 0.04 -0.79 21.65
N ASP A 56 1.35 -0.72 21.41
CA ASP A 56 1.95 -0.30 20.14
C ASP A 56 1.45 -1.16 18.98
N MET A 57 1.43 -2.47 19.16
CA MET A 57 0.96 -3.42 18.15
C MET A 57 -0.50 -3.24 17.79
N ARG A 58 -1.37 -3.00 18.79
CA ARG A 58 -2.78 -2.69 18.56
C ARG A 58 -2.92 -1.36 17.84
N ALA A 59 -2.19 -0.32 18.26
CA ALA A 59 -2.26 1.00 17.64
C ALA A 59 -1.81 1.00 16.17
N LEU A 60 -0.66 0.39 15.87
CA LEU A 60 -0.10 0.30 14.52
C LEU A 60 -1.01 -0.49 13.56
N SER A 61 -1.54 -1.62 14.02
CA SER A 61 -2.46 -2.43 13.22
C SER A 61 -3.85 -1.77 13.06
N ALA A 62 -4.38 -1.13 14.12
CA ALA A 62 -5.64 -0.41 14.08
C ALA A 62 -5.58 0.79 13.12
N LEU A 63 -4.44 1.49 13.03
CA LEU A 63 -4.26 2.56 12.06
C LEU A 63 -4.41 2.04 10.62
N THR A 64 -3.75 0.92 10.31
CA THR A 64 -3.84 0.28 8.99
C THR A 64 -5.28 -0.14 8.68
N GLN A 65 -5.97 -0.76 9.65
CA GLN A 65 -7.37 -1.17 9.52
C GLN A 65 -8.28 0.03 9.28
N LYS A 66 -8.24 1.05 10.14
CA LYS A 66 -9.10 2.24 10.05
C LYS A 66 -8.90 2.94 8.71
N LYS A 67 -7.64 3.16 8.30
CA LYS A 67 -7.31 3.79 7.03
C LYS A 67 -7.85 3.01 5.83
N ASN A 68 -7.60 1.70 5.77
CA ASN A 68 -8.04 0.87 4.65
C ASN A 68 -9.56 0.68 4.62
N THR A 69 -10.23 0.64 5.77
CA THR A 69 -11.69 0.66 5.82
C THR A 69 -12.25 1.96 5.23
N MET A 70 -11.64 3.11 5.51
CA MET A 70 -12.04 4.39 4.90
C MET A 70 -11.81 4.40 3.38
N TYR A 71 -10.70 3.81 2.91
CA TYR A 71 -10.45 3.62 1.48
C TYR A 71 -11.53 2.78 0.81
N ALA A 72 -11.91 1.65 1.40
CA ALA A 72 -12.96 0.79 0.89
C ALA A 72 -14.33 1.50 0.86
N ILE A 73 -14.68 2.25 1.90
CA ILE A 73 -15.93 3.02 1.95
C ILE A 73 -15.96 4.08 0.83
N MET A 74 -14.89 4.89 0.71
CA MET A 74 -14.80 5.93 -0.32
C MET A 74 -14.91 5.32 -1.73
N ALA A 75 -14.16 4.25 -1.98
CA ALA A 75 -14.20 3.56 -3.27
C ALA A 75 -15.59 2.97 -3.56
N SER A 76 -16.30 2.45 -2.54
CA SER A 76 -17.67 1.94 -2.70
C SER A 76 -18.67 3.04 -3.08
N LEU A 77 -18.57 4.22 -2.46
CA LEU A 77 -19.41 5.38 -2.80
C LEU A 77 -19.14 5.84 -4.23
N CYS A 78 -17.88 5.98 -4.62
CA CYS A 78 -17.50 6.35 -6.00
C CYS A 78 -17.93 5.28 -7.02
N MET A 79 -17.84 4.00 -6.68
CA MET A 79 -18.31 2.90 -7.53
C MET A 79 -19.83 2.99 -7.75
N ALA A 80 -20.62 3.32 -6.72
CA ALA A 80 -22.05 3.55 -6.87
C ALA A 80 -22.37 4.70 -7.83
N LEU A 81 -21.58 5.79 -7.80
CA LEU A 81 -21.69 6.88 -8.77
C LEU A 81 -21.33 6.43 -10.20
N CYS A 82 -20.31 5.59 -10.37
CA CYS A 82 -19.97 5.02 -11.68
C CYS A 82 -21.11 4.15 -12.24
N VAL A 83 -21.77 3.35 -11.39
CA VAL A 83 -22.95 2.55 -11.75
C VAL A 83 -24.13 3.45 -12.12
N ALA A 84 -24.37 4.52 -11.35
CA ALA A 84 -25.40 5.49 -11.68
C ALA A 84 -25.16 6.15 -13.04
N LEU A 85 -23.90 6.49 -13.38
CA LEU A 85 -23.55 6.99 -14.71
C LEU A 85 -23.81 5.95 -15.82
N TYR A 86 -23.57 4.67 -15.59
CA TYR A 86 -23.90 3.62 -16.57
C TYR A 86 -25.40 3.45 -16.78
N CYS A 87 -26.17 3.39 -15.69
CA CYS A 87 -27.59 3.02 -15.74
C CYS A 87 -28.50 4.22 -16.04
N ALA A 88 -28.29 5.35 -15.36
CA ALA A 88 -29.14 6.53 -15.47
C ALA A 88 -28.59 7.60 -16.42
N GLY A 89 -27.28 7.61 -16.68
CA GLY A 89 -26.60 8.57 -17.54
C GLY A 89 -26.85 8.34 -19.04
N ARG A 90 -28.07 8.00 -19.46
CA ARG A 90 -28.36 7.79 -20.88
C ARG A 90 -28.36 9.12 -21.62
N LEU A 91 -27.30 9.38 -22.37
CA LEU A 91 -27.20 10.52 -23.27
C LEU A 91 -28.15 10.39 -24.47
N GLY A 92 -28.83 11.49 -24.83
CA GLY A 92 -29.70 11.53 -26.00
C GLY A 92 -31.13 11.09 -25.71
N LEU A 93 -31.61 11.24 -24.47
CA LEU A 93 -33.02 10.98 -24.15
C LEU A 93 -33.94 12.02 -24.82
N HIS A 94 -33.48 13.27 -24.88
CA HIS A 94 -34.21 14.41 -25.42
C HIS A 94 -33.58 15.01 -26.70
N GLY A 95 -32.46 14.44 -27.15
CA GLY A 95 -31.68 14.94 -28.28
C GLY A 95 -31.25 13.82 -29.24
N PRO A 96 -30.53 14.16 -30.33
CA PRO A 96 -29.89 13.13 -31.15
C PRO A 96 -28.90 12.33 -30.29
N SER A 97 -28.67 11.07 -30.66
CA SER A 97 -27.65 10.26 -29.99
C SER A 97 -26.28 10.94 -30.07
N PRO A 98 -25.48 10.94 -28.99
CA PRO A 98 -24.10 11.43 -29.04
C PRO A 98 -23.27 10.72 -30.10
N PRO A 99 -22.29 11.42 -30.70
CA PRO A 99 -21.31 10.79 -31.56
C PRO A 99 -20.63 9.62 -30.85
N ALA A 100 -20.45 8.49 -31.53
CA ALA A 100 -19.94 7.30 -30.86
C ALA A 100 -18.49 7.46 -30.37
N TRP A 101 -17.69 8.32 -31.01
CA TRP A 101 -16.32 8.61 -30.58
C TRP A 101 -16.28 9.26 -29.18
N ILE A 102 -17.21 10.20 -28.87
CA ILE A 102 -17.28 10.80 -27.54
C ILE A 102 -17.77 9.78 -26.50
N MET A 103 -18.64 8.85 -26.91
CA MET A 103 -19.07 7.73 -26.07
C MET A 103 -17.92 6.78 -25.74
N GLY A 104 -17.03 6.53 -26.70
CA GLY A 104 -15.80 5.76 -26.47
C GLY A 104 -14.92 6.41 -25.40
N LEU A 105 -14.73 7.74 -25.44
CA LEU A 105 -13.99 8.47 -24.41
C LEU A 105 -14.67 8.39 -23.04
N TRP A 106 -15.99 8.61 -22.99
CA TRP A 106 -16.75 8.56 -21.74
C TRP A 106 -16.77 7.15 -21.12
N TYR A 107 -17.22 6.14 -21.85
CA TYR A 107 -17.39 4.79 -21.31
C TYR A 107 -16.07 4.14 -20.93
N THR A 108 -14.99 4.38 -21.67
CA THR A 108 -13.67 3.82 -21.35
C THR A 108 -13.14 4.41 -20.04
N ASN A 109 -13.30 5.73 -19.84
CA ASN A 109 -12.94 6.37 -18.57
C ASN A 109 -13.86 5.92 -17.40
N ASN A 110 -15.17 5.76 -17.63
CA ASN A 110 -16.07 5.26 -16.58
C ASN A 110 -15.78 3.80 -16.22
N ALA A 111 -15.42 2.97 -17.20
CA ALA A 111 -15.03 1.57 -17.00
C ALA A 111 -13.73 1.46 -16.21
N ALA A 112 -12.75 2.32 -16.53
CA ALA A 112 -11.50 2.44 -15.78
C ALA A 112 -11.79 2.86 -14.33
N ALA A 113 -12.61 3.90 -14.13
CA ALA A 113 -13.00 4.35 -12.80
C ALA A 113 -13.63 3.23 -11.98
N PHE A 114 -14.62 2.53 -12.54
CA PHE A 114 -15.28 1.39 -11.91
C PHE A 114 -14.28 0.28 -11.54
N SER A 115 -13.40 -0.08 -12.48
CA SER A 115 -12.41 -1.15 -12.29
C SER A 115 -11.41 -0.82 -11.18
N PHE A 116 -10.90 0.42 -11.15
CA PHE A 116 -9.99 0.86 -10.09
C PHE A 116 -10.67 0.95 -8.73
N MET A 117 -11.93 1.42 -8.66
CA MET A 117 -12.66 1.44 -7.38
C MET A 117 -12.92 0.02 -6.85
N ALA A 118 -13.32 -0.93 -7.71
CA ALA A 118 -13.49 -2.32 -7.33
C ALA A 118 -12.17 -2.93 -6.81
N LEU A 119 -11.06 -2.68 -7.51
CA LEU A 119 -9.74 -3.14 -7.11
C LEU A 119 -9.29 -2.48 -5.79
N ALA A 120 -9.58 -1.20 -5.58
CA ALA A 120 -9.29 -0.49 -4.34
C ALA A 120 -10.01 -1.12 -3.13
N ILE A 121 -11.30 -1.46 -3.28
CA ILE A 121 -12.08 -2.14 -2.23
C ILE A 121 -11.43 -3.48 -1.87
N TRP A 122 -11.09 -4.28 -2.89
CA TRP A 122 -10.46 -5.59 -2.67
C TRP A 122 -9.09 -5.49 -2.01
N LEU A 123 -8.21 -4.61 -2.50
CA LEU A 123 -6.88 -4.40 -1.93
C LEU A 123 -6.96 -3.87 -0.49
N ALA A 124 -7.82 -2.88 -0.24
CA ALA A 124 -7.97 -2.29 1.08
C ALA A 124 -8.52 -3.28 2.11
N THR A 125 -9.56 -4.05 1.75
CA THR A 125 -10.10 -5.09 2.63
C THR A 125 -9.07 -6.18 2.92
N HIS A 126 -8.28 -6.60 1.92
CA HIS A 126 -7.20 -7.55 2.13
C HIS A 126 -6.13 -7.01 3.09
N ALA A 127 -5.70 -5.76 2.90
CA ALA A 127 -4.72 -5.11 3.77
C ALA A 127 -5.22 -5.01 5.22
N ALA A 128 -6.48 -4.60 5.42
CA ALA A 128 -7.09 -4.45 6.73
C ALA A 128 -7.17 -5.80 7.48
N PHE A 129 -7.69 -6.85 6.83
CA PHE A 129 -7.82 -8.16 7.46
C PHE A 129 -6.47 -8.83 7.71
N ARG A 130 -5.50 -8.66 6.81
CA ARG A 130 -4.12 -9.14 7.02
C ARG A 130 -3.48 -8.47 8.23
N ALA A 131 -3.55 -7.13 8.32
CA ALA A 131 -3.02 -6.39 9.46
C ALA A 131 -3.69 -6.81 10.79
N GLN A 132 -5.01 -7.06 10.79
CA GLN A 132 -5.73 -7.56 11.96
C GLN A 132 -5.27 -8.96 12.37
N SER A 133 -5.21 -9.90 11.41
CA SER A 133 -4.79 -11.28 11.67
C SER A 133 -3.34 -11.35 12.18
N ALA A 134 -2.45 -10.53 11.61
CA ALA A 134 -1.06 -10.43 12.01
C ALA A 134 -0.92 -9.87 13.44
N SER A 135 -1.69 -8.84 13.78
CA SER A 135 -1.74 -8.27 15.12
C SER A 135 -2.19 -9.31 16.15
N VAL A 136 -3.29 -10.02 15.89
CA VAL A 136 -3.77 -11.10 16.77
C VAL A 136 -2.73 -12.20 16.90
N SER A 137 -2.09 -12.61 15.80
CA SER A 137 -1.01 -13.60 15.81
C SER A 137 0.18 -13.16 16.69
N LEU A 138 0.66 -11.92 16.55
CA LEU A 138 1.76 -11.41 17.37
C LEU A 138 1.38 -11.32 18.83
N LEU A 139 0.21 -10.79 19.16
CA LEU A 139 -0.27 -10.63 20.53
C LEU A 139 -0.52 -11.97 21.25
N THR A 140 -0.83 -13.04 20.51
CA THR A 140 -1.11 -14.36 21.10
C THR A 140 0.12 -15.26 21.15
N ARG A 141 1.02 -15.15 20.15
CA ARG A 141 2.12 -16.10 19.96
C ARG A 141 3.49 -15.56 20.29
N LYS A 142 3.77 -14.27 20.04
CA LYS A 142 5.13 -13.71 20.11
C LYS A 142 5.31 -12.71 21.24
N ILE A 143 4.34 -11.84 21.45
CA ILE A 143 4.40 -10.77 22.46
C ILE A 143 3.59 -11.20 23.67
N ARG A 144 4.20 -12.09 24.45
CA ARG A 144 3.63 -12.64 25.68
C ARG A 144 4.16 -11.88 26.89
N VAL A 145 3.41 -11.97 27.97
CA VAL A 145 3.79 -11.41 29.27
C VAL A 145 5.02 -12.17 29.79
N PRO A 146 6.07 -11.49 30.29
CA PRO A 146 7.28 -12.13 30.79
C PRO A 146 7.03 -12.88 32.12
N VAL A 147 6.45 -14.08 32.03
CA VAL A 147 6.21 -14.95 33.20
C VAL A 147 7.54 -15.55 33.67
N PRO A 148 7.90 -15.42 34.95
CA PRO A 148 9.12 -16.03 35.47
C PRO A 148 9.01 -17.55 35.44
N THR A 149 10.09 -18.22 35.03
CA THR A 149 10.14 -19.68 35.12
C THR A 149 10.25 -20.11 36.57
N LEU A 150 9.84 -21.34 36.91
CA LEU A 150 10.02 -21.88 38.26
C LEU A 150 11.49 -21.79 38.71
N LYS A 151 12.44 -22.05 37.81
CA LYS A 151 13.88 -21.90 38.12
C LYS A 151 14.26 -20.47 38.48
N GLN A 152 13.74 -19.47 37.77
CA GLN A 152 13.99 -18.06 38.08
C GLN A 152 13.35 -17.66 39.41
N LEU A 153 12.16 -18.20 39.71
CA LEU A 153 11.51 -18.00 41.01
C LEU A 153 12.30 -18.65 42.13
N ASP A 154 12.79 -19.88 41.94
CA ASP A 154 13.60 -20.60 42.92
C ASP A 154 14.96 -19.91 43.13
N GLN A 155 15.59 -19.41 42.07
CA GLN A 155 16.83 -18.61 42.16
C GLN A 155 16.61 -17.29 42.90
N ALA A 156 15.47 -16.63 42.68
CA ALA A 156 15.14 -15.39 43.39
C ALA A 156 14.75 -15.65 44.86
N ARG A 157 14.21 -16.84 45.17
CA ARG A 157 13.82 -17.26 46.51
C ARG A 157 14.99 -17.93 47.22
N LYS A 158 15.82 -17.13 47.91
CA LYS A 158 16.82 -17.70 48.82
C LYS A 158 16.19 -18.16 50.12
N PHE A 159 16.28 -19.45 50.42
CA PHE A 159 15.76 -19.99 51.67
C PHE A 159 16.72 -19.74 52.82
N ALA A 160 16.21 -19.59 54.05
CA ALA A 160 17.04 -19.49 55.25
C ALA A 160 17.93 -20.73 55.44
N SER A 161 17.57 -21.88 54.86
CA SER A 161 18.41 -23.08 54.84
C SER A 161 19.66 -22.93 53.97
N GLU A 162 19.65 -22.04 52.97
CA GLU A 162 20.86 -21.75 52.18
C GLU A 162 21.91 -21.03 53.03
N PHE A 163 21.50 -20.27 54.05
CA PHE A 163 22.44 -19.66 55.00
C PHE A 163 23.24 -20.73 55.76
N GLU A 164 22.59 -21.83 56.14
CA GLU A 164 23.23 -22.95 56.84
C GLU A 164 24.17 -23.77 55.93
N GLN A 165 24.06 -23.58 54.61
CA GLN A 165 24.91 -24.21 53.61
C GLN A 165 26.11 -23.33 53.22
N GLN A 166 26.17 -22.08 53.71
CA GLN A 166 27.30 -21.18 53.42
C GLN A 166 28.58 -21.64 54.11
N SER A 167 29.72 -21.13 53.63
CA SER A 167 30.99 -21.38 54.28
C SER A 167 30.98 -20.84 55.72
N TRP A 168 31.62 -21.54 56.66
CA TRP A 168 31.70 -21.10 58.05
C TRP A 168 32.30 -19.69 58.18
N GLY A 169 33.24 -19.34 57.30
CA GLY A 169 33.81 -18.00 57.24
C GLY A 169 32.78 -16.91 56.91
N ASP A 170 31.74 -17.24 56.13
CA ASP A 170 30.64 -16.33 55.79
C ASP A 170 29.58 -16.24 56.90
N MET A 171 29.30 -17.37 57.56
CA MET A 171 28.34 -17.45 58.67
C MET A 171 28.80 -16.65 59.90
N PHE A 172 30.13 -16.54 60.12
CA PHE A 172 30.74 -15.85 61.27
C PHE A 172 31.50 -14.58 60.88
N ARG A 173 31.13 -13.92 59.77
CA ARG A 173 31.70 -12.62 59.38
C ARG A 173 31.55 -11.58 60.48
N VAL A 174 32.63 -10.86 60.76
CA VAL A 174 32.62 -9.73 61.70
C VAL A 174 32.40 -8.44 60.88
N PRO A 175 31.32 -7.67 61.15
CA PRO A 175 31.04 -6.43 60.45
C PRO A 175 32.25 -5.49 60.48
N TYR A 176 32.56 -4.84 59.35
CA TYR A 176 33.63 -3.83 59.19
C TYR A 176 35.08 -4.34 59.28
N ILE A 177 35.31 -5.57 59.77
CA ILE A 177 36.65 -6.18 59.87
C ILE A 177 36.85 -7.21 58.75
N SER A 178 35.83 -8.04 58.51
CA SER A 178 35.82 -8.95 57.36
C SER A 178 35.42 -8.19 56.09
N ASN A 179 35.98 -8.57 54.95
CA ASN A 179 35.77 -7.85 53.68
C ASN A 179 34.26 -7.76 53.37
N ASN A 180 33.69 -6.56 53.49
CA ASN A 180 32.25 -6.27 53.38
C ASN A 180 31.68 -6.44 51.96
N GLY A 181 32.45 -7.00 51.01
CA GLY A 181 31.92 -7.40 49.72
C GLY A 181 30.77 -8.40 49.89
N ALA A 182 29.75 -8.28 49.03
CA ALA A 182 28.66 -9.25 48.96
C ALA A 182 29.22 -10.68 49.08
N PRO A 183 28.59 -11.58 49.85
CA PRO A 183 29.03 -12.97 49.94
C PRO A 183 29.29 -13.46 48.52
N LYS A 184 30.48 -14.02 48.26
CA LYS A 184 30.82 -14.58 46.94
C LYS A 184 29.71 -15.57 46.64
N THR A 185 28.76 -15.20 45.78
CA THR A 185 27.70 -16.10 45.41
C THR A 185 28.37 -17.25 44.65
N ASP A 186 27.85 -18.46 44.83
CA ASP A 186 28.37 -19.69 44.21
C ASP A 186 28.41 -19.62 42.67
N ASP A 187 27.92 -18.54 42.05
CA ASP A 187 28.08 -18.23 40.64
C ASP A 187 29.58 -18.12 40.25
N THR A 188 30.47 -17.85 41.22
CA THR A 188 31.95 -17.87 41.01
C THR A 188 32.62 -19.20 41.32
N VAL A 189 31.86 -20.21 41.77
CA VAL A 189 32.36 -21.59 41.70
C VAL A 189 32.28 -21.96 40.22
N GLU A 190 33.31 -21.57 39.47
CA GLU A 190 33.62 -22.14 38.17
C GLU A 190 33.37 -23.63 38.29
N VAL A 191 32.29 -24.11 37.68
CA VAL A 191 32.12 -25.52 37.39
C VAL A 191 33.29 -25.82 36.47
N LYS A 192 34.43 -26.21 37.04
CA LYS A 192 35.61 -26.66 36.30
C LYS A 192 35.08 -27.68 35.31
N ALA A 193 35.02 -27.28 34.05
CA ALA A 193 34.36 -27.99 32.96
C ALA A 193 35.05 -29.33 32.59
N GLY A 194 35.87 -29.89 33.48
CA GLY A 194 36.58 -31.15 33.31
C GLY A 194 36.21 -32.24 34.30
N GLY A 195 35.33 -31.98 35.28
CA GLY A 195 34.92 -33.01 36.23
C GLY A 195 33.83 -33.93 35.67
N LYS A 196 34.19 -35.14 35.21
CA LYS A 196 33.26 -36.27 35.01
C LYS A 196 32.66 -36.75 36.35
N GLY A 197 32.00 -35.86 37.08
CA GLY A 197 31.28 -36.18 38.30
C GLY A 197 29.95 -36.82 37.94
N SER A 198 29.76 -38.07 38.34
CA SER A 198 28.50 -38.81 38.29
C SER A 198 27.48 -38.15 39.24
N GLY A 199 26.92 -37.03 38.82
CA GLY A 199 25.86 -36.34 39.54
C GLY A 199 24.55 -37.11 39.40
N SER A 200 24.25 -37.91 40.41
CA SER A 200 22.91 -38.41 40.75
C SER A 200 21.93 -37.24 40.83
N ARG A 201 21.36 -36.84 39.69
CA ARG A 201 20.19 -35.98 39.65
C ARG A 201 19.02 -36.77 40.21
N SER A 202 18.37 -36.22 41.23
CA SER A 202 17.14 -36.75 41.80
C SER A 202 16.12 -37.05 40.70
N HIS A 203 15.80 -38.33 40.59
CA HIS A 203 15.00 -38.96 39.53
C HIS A 203 13.48 -38.72 39.69
N SER A 204 13.06 -37.55 40.19
CA SER A 204 11.64 -37.24 40.40
C SER A 204 10.95 -36.60 39.19
N ALA A 205 11.67 -36.33 38.10
CA ALA A 205 11.04 -36.02 36.82
C ALA A 205 10.51 -37.33 36.19
N PRO A 206 9.19 -37.48 35.97
CA PRO A 206 8.63 -38.71 35.44
C PRO A 206 9.23 -39.03 34.07
N PRO A 207 9.61 -40.30 33.82
CA PRO A 207 10.23 -40.71 32.57
C PRO A 207 9.30 -40.37 31.40
N GLY A 208 9.89 -39.77 30.37
CA GLY A 208 9.20 -39.06 29.31
C GLY A 208 8.02 -39.82 28.72
N ARG A 209 6.82 -39.29 28.98
CA ARG A 209 5.69 -39.48 28.08
C ARG A 209 6.10 -38.87 26.75
N ARG A 210 6.46 -39.72 25.77
CA ARG A 210 6.54 -39.35 24.36
C ARG A 210 5.27 -38.57 24.04
N SER A 211 5.41 -37.24 23.89
CA SER A 211 4.30 -36.41 23.48
C SER A 211 3.77 -37.01 22.18
N ARG A 212 2.47 -37.31 22.15
CA ARG A 212 1.76 -37.60 20.91
C ARG A 212 2.19 -36.58 19.85
N PRO A 213 2.21 -36.93 18.55
CA PRO A 213 2.54 -35.97 17.51
C PRO A 213 1.53 -34.83 17.56
N ALA A 214 1.88 -33.81 18.34
CA ALA A 214 1.20 -32.55 18.33
C ALA A 214 1.40 -31.98 16.92
N SER A 215 0.37 -31.30 16.40
CA SER A 215 0.45 -30.62 15.12
C SER A 215 1.72 -29.77 15.06
N SER A 216 2.29 -29.61 13.86
CA SER A 216 3.52 -28.84 13.67
C SER A 216 3.48 -27.47 14.33
N TRP A 217 2.31 -26.81 14.35
CA TRP A 217 2.11 -25.53 15.03
C TRP A 217 2.18 -25.63 16.56
N VAL A 218 1.73 -26.72 17.19
CA VAL A 218 1.85 -26.94 18.64
C VAL A 218 3.29 -27.34 19.00
N ARG A 219 3.99 -28.09 18.15
CA ARG A 219 5.42 -28.37 18.34
C ARG A 219 6.27 -27.12 18.22
N GLU A 220 6.02 -26.33 17.17
CA GLU A 220 6.66 -25.04 16.98
C GLU A 220 6.30 -24.14 18.17
N GLU A 221 5.07 -24.17 18.69
CA GLU A 221 4.69 -23.45 19.91
C GLU A 221 5.39 -23.97 21.17
N PHE A 222 5.62 -25.28 21.35
CA PHE A 222 6.38 -25.83 22.49
C PHE A 222 7.88 -25.52 22.40
N GLU A 223 8.43 -25.53 21.19
CA GLU A 223 9.80 -25.10 20.91
C GLU A 223 9.94 -23.57 21.08
N THR A 224 8.90 -22.82 20.71
CA THR A 224 8.79 -21.37 20.93
C THR A 224 8.34 -21.04 22.36
N ASP A 225 7.81 -21.97 23.16
CA ASP A 225 7.45 -21.73 24.57
C ASP A 225 8.72 -21.58 25.40
N ARG A 226 9.82 -22.22 25.00
CA ARG A 226 11.18 -21.87 25.45
C ARG A 226 11.61 -20.47 25.01
N ALA A 227 11.00 -19.93 23.96
CA ALA A 227 11.25 -18.59 23.42
C ALA A 227 10.27 -17.50 23.89
N GLY A 228 9.11 -17.87 24.44
CA GLY A 228 8.16 -16.98 25.13
C GLY A 228 8.48 -16.82 26.62
N THR A 229 9.23 -17.76 27.19
CA THR A 229 10.03 -17.49 28.39
C THR A 229 11.21 -16.60 28.02
N ILE A 230 11.64 -15.73 28.96
CA ILE A 230 12.85 -14.88 28.94
C ILE A 230 14.13 -15.62 28.50
N THR A 231 14.10 -16.94 28.34
CA THR A 231 15.21 -17.79 27.92
C THR A 231 15.28 -18.06 26.41
N GLY A 232 14.42 -17.45 25.58
CA GLY A 232 14.54 -17.60 24.13
C GLY A 232 15.88 -17.08 23.64
N CYS A 233 16.70 -17.93 23.00
CA CYS A 233 17.89 -17.54 22.25
C CYS A 233 17.50 -16.68 21.03
N ALA A 234 17.02 -15.46 21.26
CA ALA A 234 17.11 -14.44 20.24
C ALA A 234 18.61 -14.14 20.09
N PRO A 235 19.15 -14.10 18.86
CA PRO A 235 20.54 -13.70 18.66
C PRO A 235 20.77 -12.35 19.34
N MET A 236 21.89 -12.20 20.07
CA MET A 236 22.23 -10.93 20.71
C MET A 236 22.16 -9.83 19.66
N LEU A 237 21.21 -8.94 19.83
CA LEU A 237 21.03 -7.81 18.92
C LEU A 237 22.07 -6.73 19.27
N PRO A 238 22.38 -5.80 18.37
CA PRO A 238 23.11 -4.59 18.76
C PRO A 238 22.36 -3.84 19.88
N ALA A 239 23.06 -3.21 20.82
CA ALA A 239 22.42 -2.48 21.93
C ALA A 239 21.52 -1.32 21.45
N ASP A 240 21.83 -0.75 20.28
CA ASP A 240 21.07 0.29 19.60
C ASP A 240 19.90 -0.25 18.75
N ALA A 241 19.74 -1.57 18.62
CA ALA A 241 18.69 -2.14 17.78
C ALA A 241 17.28 -1.89 18.35
N ALA A 242 16.32 -1.64 17.45
CA ALA A 242 14.93 -1.51 17.87
C ALA A 242 14.41 -2.77 18.60
N PRO A 243 13.47 -2.58 19.55
CA PRO A 243 12.82 -3.67 20.27
C PRO A 243 12.34 -4.81 19.37
N GLU A 244 12.41 -6.04 19.88
CA GLU A 244 12.13 -7.26 19.11
C GLU A 244 10.72 -7.22 18.47
N HIS A 245 9.73 -6.69 19.20
CA HIS A 245 8.34 -6.62 18.73
C HIS A 245 8.17 -5.75 17.47
N PHE A 246 8.93 -4.66 17.34
CA PHE A 246 8.93 -3.80 16.16
C PHE A 246 9.52 -4.50 14.94
N ARG A 247 10.58 -5.28 15.13
CA ARG A 247 11.20 -6.07 14.05
C ARG A 247 10.26 -7.19 13.56
N LEU A 248 9.59 -7.86 14.49
CA LEU A 248 8.57 -8.86 14.18
C LEU A 248 7.39 -8.23 13.42
N TYR A 249 6.92 -7.06 13.87
CA TYR A 249 5.87 -6.34 13.16
C TYR A 249 6.31 -5.92 11.76
N LEU A 250 7.54 -5.42 11.60
CA LEU A 250 8.08 -5.04 10.29
C LEU A 250 8.13 -6.21 9.32
N GLN A 251 8.48 -7.40 9.81
CA GLN A 251 8.47 -8.63 9.01
C GLN A 251 7.06 -8.99 8.56
N LEU A 252 6.07 -8.90 9.45
CA LEU A 252 4.68 -9.16 9.10
C LEU A 252 4.10 -8.10 8.17
N GLN A 253 4.45 -6.83 8.35
CA GLN A 253 3.97 -5.73 7.52
C GLN A 253 4.29 -5.93 6.03
N LYS A 254 5.34 -6.70 5.71
CA LYS A 254 5.66 -7.15 4.34
C LYS A 254 4.52 -7.90 3.65
N GLU A 255 3.62 -8.50 4.41
CA GLU A 255 2.49 -9.27 3.86
C GLU A 255 1.35 -8.37 3.37
N TRP A 256 1.19 -7.15 3.89
CA TRP A 256 0.07 -6.29 3.54
C TRP A 256 0.44 -4.89 3.02
N PHE A 257 1.66 -4.40 3.21
CA PHE A 257 2.02 -3.02 2.83
C PHE A 257 1.75 -2.71 1.35
N ALA A 258 2.02 -3.67 0.45
CA ALA A 258 1.77 -3.48 -0.97
C ALA A 258 0.27 -3.33 -1.27
N TYR A 259 -0.59 -4.06 -0.58
CA TYR A 259 -2.04 -3.96 -0.74
C TYR A 259 -2.54 -2.59 -0.28
N ASP A 260 -2.05 -2.11 0.87
CA ASP A 260 -2.36 -0.79 1.43
C ASP A 260 -1.95 0.36 0.48
N ILE A 261 -0.73 0.31 -0.05
CA ILE A 261 -0.21 1.30 -1.00
C ILE A 261 -1.03 1.31 -2.28
N TYR A 262 -1.23 0.15 -2.90
CA TYR A 262 -1.93 0.08 -4.18
C TYR A 262 -3.43 0.30 -4.07
N ALA A 263 -4.04 0.12 -2.88
CA ALA A 263 -5.40 0.57 -2.62
C ALA A 263 -5.53 2.09 -2.76
N ARG A 264 -4.58 2.85 -2.19
CA ARG A 264 -4.55 4.32 -2.33
C ARG A 264 -4.31 4.75 -3.78
N VAL A 265 -3.38 4.10 -4.49
CA VAL A 265 -3.12 4.36 -5.91
C VAL A 265 -4.38 4.12 -6.75
N CYS A 266 -5.10 3.02 -6.51
CA CYS A 266 -6.35 2.73 -7.21
C CYS A 266 -7.43 3.78 -6.96
N ILE A 267 -7.57 4.29 -5.72
CA ILE A 267 -8.52 5.38 -5.44
C ILE A 267 -8.21 6.62 -6.28
N LEU A 268 -6.94 7.02 -6.34
CA LEU A 268 -6.53 8.16 -7.16
C LEU A 268 -6.85 7.92 -8.63
N LEU A 269 -6.37 6.81 -9.21
CA LEU A 269 -6.60 6.49 -10.63
C LEU A 269 -8.10 6.39 -10.96
N GLY A 270 -8.88 5.84 -10.02
CA GLY A 270 -10.34 5.78 -10.12
C GLY A 270 -10.97 7.17 -10.15
N LEU A 271 -10.56 8.08 -9.25
CA LEU A 271 -11.06 9.45 -9.20
C LEU A 271 -10.65 10.27 -10.44
N LEU A 272 -9.41 10.12 -10.91
CA LEU A 272 -8.93 10.76 -12.14
C LEU A 272 -9.79 10.31 -13.34
N SER A 273 -9.96 8.99 -13.50
CA SER A 273 -10.80 8.42 -14.56
C SER A 273 -12.26 8.85 -14.44
N TYR A 274 -12.78 8.95 -13.21
CA TYR A 274 -14.15 9.42 -12.96
C TYR A 274 -14.35 10.89 -13.36
N VAL A 275 -13.41 11.78 -13.02
CA VAL A 275 -13.48 13.20 -13.40
C VAL A 275 -13.37 13.38 -14.91
N HIS A 276 -12.52 12.60 -15.60
CA HIS A 276 -12.52 12.55 -17.06
C HIS A 276 -13.87 12.06 -17.61
N ALA A 277 -14.43 10.99 -17.06
CA ALA A 277 -15.72 10.46 -17.47
C ALA A 277 -16.82 11.53 -17.33
N LEU A 278 -16.86 12.27 -16.23
CA LEU A 278 -17.78 13.40 -16.04
C LEU A 278 -17.54 14.52 -17.06
N GLY A 279 -16.28 14.82 -17.39
CA GLY A 279 -15.94 15.83 -18.40
C GLY A 279 -16.46 15.47 -19.79
N TYR A 280 -16.29 14.21 -20.22
CA TYR A 280 -16.79 13.73 -21.51
C TYR A 280 -18.31 13.52 -21.52
N TYR A 281 -18.88 13.02 -20.42
CA TYR A 281 -20.33 12.94 -20.24
C TYR A 281 -20.97 14.31 -20.31
N GLY A 282 -20.42 15.30 -19.60
CA GLY A 282 -20.88 16.69 -19.61
C GLY A 282 -20.79 17.32 -21.00
N LEU A 283 -19.71 17.05 -21.75
CA LEU A 283 -19.62 17.46 -23.16
C LEU A 283 -20.75 16.88 -24.01
N GLY A 284 -21.07 15.60 -23.84
CA GLY A 284 -22.20 14.98 -24.52
C GLY A 284 -23.51 15.64 -24.11
N HIS A 285 -23.84 15.59 -22.82
CA HIS A 285 -25.13 16.03 -22.28
C HIS A 285 -25.41 17.52 -22.58
N ILE A 286 -24.48 18.41 -22.27
CA ILE A 286 -24.70 19.86 -22.37
C ILE A 286 -24.73 20.31 -23.84
N ASN A 287 -23.87 19.76 -24.71
CA ASN A 287 -23.90 20.14 -26.13
C ASN A 287 -25.11 19.57 -26.87
N ILE A 288 -25.52 18.35 -26.53
CA ILE A 288 -26.58 17.63 -27.27
C ILE A 288 -27.96 18.03 -26.79
N GLU A 289 -28.19 18.00 -25.48
CA GLU A 289 -29.51 18.20 -24.90
C GLU A 289 -29.78 19.67 -24.62
N LEU A 290 -28.80 20.38 -24.06
CA LEU A 290 -28.96 21.80 -23.70
C LEU A 290 -28.52 22.76 -24.82
N ARG A 291 -27.76 22.28 -25.81
CA ARG A 291 -27.21 23.09 -26.92
C ARG A 291 -26.43 24.32 -26.45
N ALA A 292 -25.80 24.22 -25.29
CA ALA A 292 -25.14 25.33 -24.61
C ALA A 292 -23.62 25.16 -24.61
N PHE A 293 -22.96 25.43 -25.74
CA PHE A 293 -21.52 25.19 -25.91
C PHE A 293 -20.69 25.86 -24.82
N TRP A 294 -20.87 27.16 -24.57
CA TRP A 294 -20.09 27.88 -23.57
C TRP A 294 -20.21 27.29 -22.16
N VAL A 295 -21.40 26.78 -21.80
CA VAL A 295 -21.62 26.10 -20.53
C VAL A 295 -20.84 24.79 -20.49
N ALA A 296 -20.87 24.01 -21.58
CA ALA A 296 -20.08 22.78 -21.70
C ALA A 296 -18.58 23.06 -21.56
N TYR A 297 -18.08 24.15 -22.17
CA TYR A 297 -16.69 24.57 -22.03
C TYR A 297 -16.33 24.94 -20.60
N ALA A 298 -17.16 25.77 -19.95
CA ALA A 298 -16.93 26.21 -18.58
C ALA A 298 -16.94 25.04 -17.58
N THR A 299 -17.94 24.16 -17.68
CA THR A 299 -18.05 22.98 -16.80
C THR A 299 -16.86 22.04 -16.99
N GLY A 300 -16.51 21.71 -18.23
CA GLY A 300 -15.38 20.81 -18.48
C GLY A 300 -14.03 21.43 -18.11
N PHE A 301 -13.84 22.73 -18.30
CA PHE A 301 -12.63 23.43 -17.84
C PHE A 301 -12.45 23.29 -16.32
N VAL A 302 -13.50 23.53 -15.52
CA VAL A 302 -13.45 23.37 -14.06
C VAL A 302 -13.12 21.92 -13.68
N LEU A 303 -13.72 20.93 -14.35
CA LEU A 303 -13.42 19.52 -14.12
C LEU A 303 -11.97 19.16 -14.49
N MET A 304 -11.43 19.70 -15.58
CA MET A 304 -10.05 19.42 -15.98
C MET A 304 -9.03 20.12 -15.07
N VAL A 305 -9.36 21.29 -14.53
CA VAL A 305 -8.58 21.93 -13.46
C VAL A 305 -8.59 21.07 -12.21
N LEU A 306 -9.75 20.54 -11.80
CA LEU A 306 -9.83 19.59 -10.69
C LEU A 306 -8.96 18.35 -10.94
N HIS A 307 -9.03 17.77 -12.14
CA HIS A 307 -8.19 16.63 -12.52
C HIS A 307 -6.70 16.96 -12.43
N ALA A 308 -6.29 18.11 -12.96
CA ALA A 308 -4.93 18.62 -12.87
C ALA A 308 -4.46 18.83 -11.41
N LEU A 309 -5.33 19.32 -10.54
CA LEU A 309 -5.04 19.48 -9.10
C LEU A 309 -4.90 18.13 -8.40
N LEU A 310 -5.77 17.16 -8.68
CA LEU A 310 -5.67 15.80 -8.13
C LEU A 310 -4.35 15.13 -8.53
N LEU A 311 -3.93 15.26 -9.79
CA LEU A 311 -2.61 14.82 -10.23
C LEU A 311 -1.52 15.51 -9.43
N ARG A 312 -1.54 16.84 -9.32
CA ARG A 312 -0.49 17.59 -8.62
C ARG A 312 -0.39 17.29 -7.14
N PHE A 313 -1.51 16.99 -6.48
CA PHE A 313 -1.50 16.68 -5.05
C PHE A 313 -0.93 15.30 -4.76
N ASP A 314 -1.18 14.30 -5.62
CA ASP A 314 -0.82 12.91 -5.32
C ASP A 314 0.37 12.38 -6.13
N VAL A 315 0.76 13.04 -7.23
CA VAL A 315 1.87 12.63 -8.11
C VAL A 315 2.99 13.67 -8.05
N VAL A 316 4.13 13.29 -7.48
CA VAL A 316 5.36 14.10 -7.46
C VAL A 316 6.34 13.56 -8.51
N PRO A 317 7.07 14.42 -9.24
CA PRO A 317 8.08 13.98 -10.20
C PRO A 317 9.06 12.99 -9.57
N SER A 318 9.32 11.87 -10.23
CA SER A 318 10.18 10.83 -9.65
C SER A 318 11.60 11.37 -9.53
N ARG A 319 12.17 11.32 -8.32
CA ARG A 319 13.56 11.76 -8.07
C ARG A 319 14.60 10.76 -8.57
N SER A 320 14.24 9.48 -8.65
CA SER A 320 15.20 8.37 -8.84
C SER A 320 15.23 7.84 -10.27
N ARG A 321 14.09 7.87 -10.98
CA ARG A 321 13.95 7.21 -12.27
C ARG A 321 14.08 8.21 -13.42
N ARG A 322 14.82 7.83 -14.47
CA ARG A 322 14.76 8.52 -15.77
C ARG A 322 13.36 8.29 -16.33
N GLU A 323 12.52 9.32 -16.24
CA GLU A 323 11.16 9.28 -16.76
C GLU A 323 11.20 9.06 -18.29
N MET A 324 10.49 8.04 -18.77
CA MET A 324 10.38 7.73 -20.20
C MET A 324 9.46 8.72 -20.91
N LEU A 325 8.38 9.13 -20.24
CA LEU A 325 7.36 10.03 -20.76
C LEU A 325 7.23 11.28 -19.87
N PRO A 326 8.25 12.14 -19.81
CA PRO A 326 8.24 13.30 -18.93
C PRO A 326 7.10 14.25 -19.30
N ARG A 327 6.36 14.73 -18.29
CA ARG A 327 5.24 15.67 -18.43
C ARG A 327 4.02 15.15 -19.21
N CYS A 328 4.01 13.89 -19.65
CA CYS A 328 2.85 13.31 -20.32
C CYS A 328 1.64 13.15 -19.39
N GLU A 329 1.81 13.28 -18.07
CA GLU A 329 0.70 13.28 -17.10
C GLU A 329 -0.28 14.45 -17.33
N TRP A 330 0.19 15.56 -17.92
CA TRP A 330 -0.65 16.73 -18.24
C TRP A 330 -1.48 16.54 -19.51
N LEU A 331 -1.17 15.52 -20.33
CA LEU A 331 -1.96 15.21 -21.51
C LEU A 331 -3.36 14.71 -21.15
N GLY A 332 -3.56 14.16 -19.94
CA GLY A 332 -4.88 13.75 -19.46
C GLY A 332 -5.87 14.92 -19.42
N PRO A 333 -5.68 15.91 -18.52
CA PRO A 333 -6.53 17.10 -18.46
C PRO A 333 -6.66 17.84 -19.81
N LEU A 334 -5.59 17.88 -20.59
CA LEU A 334 -5.58 18.60 -21.87
C LEU A 334 -6.31 17.84 -23.00
N ALA A 335 -6.42 16.51 -22.94
CA ALA A 335 -7.08 15.70 -23.98
C ALA A 335 -8.57 16.00 -24.16
N TRP A 336 -9.19 16.57 -23.13
CA TRP A 336 -10.59 16.99 -23.17
C TRP A 336 -10.80 18.22 -24.08
N LEU A 337 -9.84 19.13 -24.19
CA LEU A 337 -9.95 20.33 -25.02
C LEU A 337 -10.14 20.04 -26.53
N PRO A 338 -9.29 19.21 -27.19
CA PRO A 338 -9.52 18.85 -28.58
C PRO A 338 -10.83 18.09 -28.77
N ALA A 339 -11.29 17.29 -27.80
CA ALA A 339 -12.62 16.68 -27.84
C ALA A 339 -13.75 17.73 -27.77
N ALA A 340 -13.63 18.75 -26.93
CA ALA A 340 -14.61 19.84 -26.85
C ALA A 340 -14.73 20.63 -28.17
N ILE A 341 -13.58 20.93 -28.80
CA ILE A 341 -13.51 21.61 -30.09
C ILE A 341 -14.07 20.71 -31.20
N ALA A 342 -13.70 19.42 -31.21
CA ALA A 342 -14.24 18.45 -32.15
C ALA A 342 -15.77 18.36 -32.05
N MET A 343 -16.33 18.27 -30.83
CA MET A 343 -17.78 18.30 -30.60
C MET A 343 -18.41 19.59 -31.16
N SER A 344 -17.78 20.75 -30.97
CA SER A 344 -18.31 22.01 -31.48
C SER A 344 -18.34 22.07 -33.01
N LEU A 345 -17.32 21.49 -33.67
CA LEU A 345 -17.28 21.36 -35.13
C LEU A 345 -18.30 20.34 -35.64
N ASP A 346 -18.50 19.24 -34.91
CA ASP A 346 -19.41 18.16 -35.26
C ASP A 346 -20.89 18.60 -35.22
N PHE A 347 -21.22 19.51 -34.29
CA PHE A 347 -22.55 20.11 -34.13
C PHE A 347 -22.75 21.45 -34.85
N ARG A 348 -21.81 21.84 -35.72
CA ARG A 348 -21.96 23.07 -36.51
C ARG A 348 -23.19 22.95 -37.43
N VAL A 349 -23.87 24.08 -37.69
CA VAL A 349 -25.09 24.10 -38.54
C VAL A 349 -24.76 23.97 -40.02
N GLN A 350 -23.65 24.56 -40.46
CA GLN A 350 -23.23 24.57 -41.86
C GLN A 350 -22.23 23.46 -42.12
N PHE A 351 -22.55 22.58 -43.06
CA PHE A 351 -21.62 21.55 -43.51
C PHE A 351 -20.39 22.17 -44.18
N SER A 352 -19.23 21.63 -43.85
CA SER A 352 -17.95 22.08 -44.39
C SER A 352 -16.94 20.94 -44.31
N TYR A 353 -16.46 20.46 -45.45
CA TYR A 353 -15.46 19.38 -45.50
C TYR A 353 -14.21 19.68 -44.69
N THR A 354 -13.79 20.95 -44.67
CA THR A 354 -12.63 21.36 -43.88
C THR A 354 -12.92 21.22 -42.38
N ALA A 355 -14.13 21.59 -41.93
CA ALA A 355 -14.54 21.39 -40.54
C ALA A 355 -14.62 19.90 -40.18
N VAL A 356 -15.10 19.05 -41.09
CA VAL A 356 -15.14 17.59 -40.89
C VAL A 356 -13.73 17.01 -40.78
N ALA A 357 -12.83 17.37 -41.69
CA ALA A 357 -11.43 16.93 -41.65
C ALA A 357 -10.74 17.39 -40.36
N VAL A 358 -10.92 18.65 -39.96
CA VAL A 358 -10.36 19.18 -38.70
C VAL A 358 -10.97 18.48 -37.49
N CYS A 359 -12.28 18.19 -37.50
CA CYS A 359 -12.94 17.43 -36.44
C CYS A 359 -12.28 16.05 -36.25
N TRP A 360 -12.07 15.30 -37.34
CA TRP A 360 -11.37 14.00 -37.29
C TRP A 360 -9.95 14.11 -36.74
N VAL A 361 -9.17 15.11 -37.18
CA VAL A 361 -7.82 15.35 -36.65
C VAL A 361 -7.86 15.58 -35.14
N LEU A 362 -8.81 16.39 -34.64
CA LEU A 362 -8.98 16.65 -33.21
C LEU A 362 -9.41 15.40 -32.42
N ILE A 363 -10.26 14.54 -33.01
CA ILE A 363 -10.63 13.24 -32.42
C ILE A 363 -9.39 12.36 -32.25
N PHE A 364 -8.56 12.23 -33.29
CA PHE A 364 -7.29 11.48 -33.21
C PHE A 364 -6.36 12.05 -32.14
N ILE A 365 -6.21 13.37 -32.07
CA ILE A 365 -5.39 14.04 -31.05
C ILE A 365 -5.92 13.72 -29.65
N SER A 366 -7.23 13.79 -29.42
CA SER A 366 -7.82 13.47 -28.11
C SER A 366 -7.51 12.03 -27.67
N TYR A 367 -7.70 11.05 -28.55
CA TYR A 367 -7.35 9.65 -28.24
C TYR A 367 -5.86 9.43 -28.06
N ALA A 368 -5.02 10.04 -28.90
CA ALA A 368 -3.57 9.94 -28.75
C ALA A 368 -3.09 10.53 -27.42
N MET A 369 -3.64 11.67 -27.00
CA MET A 369 -3.35 12.27 -25.70
C MET A 369 -3.80 11.38 -24.54
N GLN A 370 -4.98 10.75 -24.61
CA GLN A 370 -5.43 9.77 -23.62
C GLN A 370 -4.54 8.53 -23.56
N LEU A 371 -4.08 8.03 -24.71
CA LEU A 371 -3.15 6.90 -24.78
C LEU A 371 -1.81 7.25 -24.14
N LEU A 372 -1.20 8.37 -24.51
CA LEU A 372 0.07 8.83 -23.95
C LEU A 372 -0.02 9.11 -22.45
N TYR A 373 -1.12 9.73 -22.02
CA TYR A 373 -1.44 9.93 -20.60
C TYR A 373 -1.51 8.58 -19.85
N THR A 374 -2.22 7.60 -20.41
CA THR A 374 -2.36 6.27 -19.78
C THR A 374 -1.05 5.50 -19.75
N LEU A 375 -0.22 5.60 -20.79
CA LEU A 375 1.14 5.04 -20.81
C LEU A 375 2.02 5.67 -19.71
N ARG A 376 1.86 6.97 -19.47
CA ARG A 376 2.52 7.66 -18.35
C ARG A 376 2.00 7.18 -16.99
N LEU A 377 0.69 6.98 -16.84
CA LEU A 377 0.14 6.37 -15.62
C LEU A 377 0.69 4.96 -15.39
N LEU A 378 0.87 4.16 -16.45
CA LEU A 378 1.48 2.84 -16.35
C LEU A 378 2.90 2.92 -15.80
N GLU A 379 3.71 3.86 -16.31
CA GLU A 379 5.06 4.11 -15.81
C GLU A 379 5.08 4.46 -14.32
N ILE A 380 4.16 5.34 -13.88
CA ILE A 380 4.03 5.85 -12.51
C ILE A 380 3.59 4.76 -11.52
N VAL A 381 2.74 3.83 -11.95
CA VAL A 381 2.20 2.75 -11.10
C VAL A 381 3.24 1.66 -10.84
N LEU A 382 4.21 1.49 -11.72
CA LEU A 382 5.26 0.49 -11.55
C LEU A 382 6.15 0.84 -10.34
N PRO A 383 6.48 -0.14 -9.50
CA PRO A 383 7.38 0.10 -8.37
C PRO A 383 8.79 0.48 -8.87
N ASP A 384 9.53 1.23 -8.06
CA ASP A 384 10.90 1.61 -8.41
C ASP A 384 11.82 0.38 -8.54
N ASP A 385 12.78 0.46 -9.47
CA ASP A 385 13.76 -0.59 -9.70
C ASP A 385 14.71 -0.74 -8.50
N ARG A 386 15.08 -1.99 -8.20
CA ARG A 386 16.06 -2.33 -7.13
C ARG A 386 17.43 -1.67 -7.32
N ARG A 387 17.75 -1.19 -8.52
CA ARG A 387 19.05 -0.61 -8.85
C ARG A 387 19.22 0.82 -8.33
N SER A 388 18.12 1.54 -8.10
CA SER A 388 18.14 2.91 -7.58
C SER A 388 17.08 3.11 -6.49
N PRO A 389 17.17 2.37 -5.37
CA PRO A 389 16.22 2.54 -4.28
C PRO A 389 16.32 3.95 -3.74
N LEU A 390 15.19 4.64 -3.61
CA LEU A 390 15.15 5.83 -2.78
C LEU A 390 15.56 5.43 -1.37
N ARG A 391 16.48 6.18 -0.78
CA ARG A 391 16.83 6.07 0.64
C ARG A 391 16.02 7.14 1.38
N PRO A 392 14.79 6.84 1.84
CA PRO A 392 14.06 7.77 2.67
C PRO A 392 14.89 8.02 3.94
N GLU A 393 15.16 9.29 4.23
CA GLU A 393 15.80 9.66 5.48
C GLU A 393 14.81 9.44 6.64
N GLU A 394 15.26 8.82 7.72
CA GLU A 394 14.45 8.60 8.93
C GLU A 394 14.38 9.93 9.71
N ARG A 395 13.51 10.85 9.26
CA ARG A 395 13.21 12.09 9.98
C ARG A 395 11.82 12.02 10.61
N ILE A 396 11.68 12.56 11.82
CA ILE A 396 10.38 12.67 12.49
C ILE A 396 9.41 13.43 11.58
N GLY A 397 8.24 12.84 11.32
CA GLY A 397 7.22 13.41 10.44
C GLY A 397 7.43 13.19 8.93
N SER A 398 8.57 12.62 8.52
CA SER A 398 8.76 12.19 7.12
C SER A 398 8.22 10.78 6.89
N SER A 399 7.76 10.50 5.67
CA SER A 399 7.39 9.14 5.28
C SER A 399 8.65 8.30 5.14
N TRP A 400 8.75 7.24 5.95
CA TRP A 400 9.87 6.31 5.94
C TRP A 400 9.37 4.87 5.78
N TRP A 401 10.16 4.06 5.07
CA TRP A 401 9.95 2.62 4.91
C TRP A 401 11.28 1.89 4.68
N PRO A 402 11.33 0.56 4.88
CA PRO A 402 12.50 -0.24 4.57
C PRO A 402 12.90 -0.18 3.10
N GLU A 403 14.20 -0.07 2.81
CA GLU A 403 14.75 -0.07 1.44
C GLU A 403 14.41 -1.34 0.65
N SER A 404 14.11 -2.44 1.35
CA SER A 404 13.66 -3.69 0.73
C SER A 404 12.26 -3.59 0.10
N TRP A 405 11.46 -2.58 0.47
CA TRP A 405 10.09 -2.45 -0.01
C TRP A 405 10.06 -1.77 -1.37
N ARG A 406 9.39 -2.43 -2.31
CA ARG A 406 9.17 -1.94 -3.66
C ARG A 406 7.93 -1.06 -3.66
N ILE A 407 8.16 0.25 -3.66
CA ILE A 407 7.11 1.27 -3.60
C ILE A 407 7.31 2.22 -4.78
N PRO A 408 6.23 2.66 -5.46
CA PRO A 408 6.34 3.71 -6.46
C PRO A 408 6.69 5.06 -5.81
N SER A 409 7.92 5.56 -6.05
CA SER A 409 8.45 6.84 -5.52
C SER A 409 7.51 8.03 -5.70
N THR A 410 6.80 8.04 -6.83
CA THR A 410 5.89 9.12 -7.23
C THR A 410 4.80 9.43 -6.21
N PHE A 411 4.45 8.46 -5.36
CA PHE A 411 3.41 8.60 -4.33
C PHE A 411 3.97 8.82 -2.92
N GLN A 412 5.28 8.91 -2.73
CA GLN A 412 5.95 8.91 -1.42
C GLN A 412 5.31 9.82 -0.36
N HIS A 413 4.89 11.01 -0.75
CA HIS A 413 4.35 12.04 0.14
C HIS A 413 2.90 11.80 0.56
N VAL A 414 2.14 10.99 -0.19
CA VAL A 414 0.75 10.63 0.11
C VAL A 414 0.60 9.22 0.69
N LEU A 415 1.70 8.48 0.82
CA LEU A 415 1.71 7.20 1.49
C LEU A 415 1.80 7.39 3.00
N TYR A 416 0.64 7.36 3.67
CA TYR A 416 0.52 7.36 5.12
C TYR A 416 0.82 5.96 5.68
N LEU A 417 2.08 5.55 5.57
CA LEU A 417 2.57 4.29 6.08
C LEU A 417 3.35 4.56 7.36
N VAL A 418 2.93 3.94 8.46
CA VAL A 418 3.69 3.94 9.70
C VAL A 418 4.51 2.67 9.71
N ALA A 419 5.82 2.84 9.56
CA ALA A 419 6.78 1.76 9.69
C ALA A 419 7.50 1.91 11.05
N PRO A 420 7.78 0.80 11.74
CA PRO A 420 8.40 0.82 13.06
C PRO A 420 9.87 1.27 13.00
N PRO A 421 10.41 1.89 14.07
CA PRO A 421 11.77 2.42 14.09
C PRO A 421 12.83 1.33 13.87
N ARG A 422 13.99 1.68 13.31
CA ARG A 422 15.12 0.75 13.12
C ARG A 422 15.99 0.58 14.36
N SER A 423 16.12 1.64 15.15
CA SER A 423 17.00 1.72 16.32
C SER A 423 16.30 2.39 17.49
N LEU A 424 16.78 2.09 18.70
CA LEU A 424 16.41 2.83 19.91
C LEU A 424 16.96 4.26 19.84
N GLN A 425 16.23 5.22 20.39
CA GLN A 425 16.76 6.57 20.55
C GLN A 425 17.78 6.60 21.70
N PRO A 426 18.76 7.52 21.66
CA PRO A 426 19.68 7.71 22.79
C PRO A 426 18.92 7.92 24.10
N GLY A 427 19.20 7.10 25.11
CA GLY A 427 18.54 7.13 26.43
C GLY A 427 17.29 6.26 26.56
N GLN A 428 16.87 5.55 25.51
CA GLN A 428 15.81 4.53 25.61
C GLN A 428 16.41 3.16 25.95
N HIS A 429 15.73 2.43 26.83
CA HIS A 429 16.14 1.11 27.31
C HIS A 429 15.05 0.07 27.03
N ASP A 430 15.46 -1.12 26.58
CA ASP A 430 14.59 -2.28 26.42
C ASP A 430 14.78 -3.18 27.65
N ILE A 431 14.04 -2.91 28.72
CA ILE A 431 14.10 -3.63 30.01
C ILE A 431 13.74 -5.11 29.81
N VAL A 432 12.76 -5.41 28.96
CA VAL A 432 12.38 -6.80 28.64
C VAL A 432 13.58 -7.55 28.05
N ARG A 433 14.34 -6.90 27.18
CA ARG A 433 15.57 -7.45 26.62
C ARG A 433 16.70 -7.51 27.64
N GLU A 434 16.90 -6.49 28.47
CA GLU A 434 17.91 -6.50 29.53
C GLU A 434 17.65 -7.64 30.54
N ILE A 435 16.39 -7.94 30.85
CA ILE A 435 16.02 -9.08 31.70
C ILE A 435 16.26 -10.42 30.97
N LYS A 436 16.06 -10.46 29.66
CA LYS A 436 16.36 -11.61 28.78
C LYS A 436 17.85 -11.94 28.77
N GLU A 437 18.67 -10.91 28.59
CA GLU A 437 20.12 -11.01 28.54
C GLU A 437 20.71 -11.23 29.94
N GLY A 438 20.24 -10.48 30.95
CA GLY A 438 20.70 -10.55 32.34
C GLY A 438 20.29 -11.83 33.09
N ALA A 439 19.24 -12.54 32.64
CA ALA A 439 18.95 -13.89 33.14
C ALA A 439 19.97 -14.94 32.68
N SER A 440 20.76 -14.62 31.65
CA SER A 440 21.83 -15.46 31.12
C SER A 440 23.14 -15.09 31.78
N GLY A 441 23.16 -15.06 33.12
CA GLY A 441 24.23 -14.58 33.99
C GLY A 441 25.56 -15.33 33.90
N ASP A 442 26.08 -15.54 32.70
CA ASP A 442 27.52 -15.49 32.46
C ASP A 442 27.89 -13.99 32.48
N ALA A 443 27.83 -13.41 33.68
CA ALA A 443 28.61 -12.22 33.94
C ALA A 443 30.05 -12.62 33.59
N GLU A 444 30.61 -12.03 32.52
CA GLU A 444 32.06 -11.99 32.30
C GLU A 444 32.68 -11.31 33.51
N ASP A 445 32.89 -12.09 34.56
CA ASP A 445 33.50 -11.66 35.79
C ASP A 445 34.97 -11.34 35.49
N GLY A 446 35.27 -10.05 35.41
CA GLY A 446 36.45 -9.52 36.09
C GLY A 446 37.81 -9.64 35.40
N ARG A 447 37.92 -9.74 34.07
CA ARG A 447 39.16 -9.32 33.37
C ARG A 447 39.06 -7.90 32.84
N ALA A 448 38.85 -6.95 33.76
CA ALA A 448 39.02 -5.51 33.53
C ALA A 448 40.51 -5.10 33.53
N GLY A 449 41.39 -5.96 33.02
CA GLY A 449 42.82 -5.69 32.87
C GLY A 449 43.18 -5.81 31.39
N ASP A 450 43.40 -4.69 30.74
CA ASP A 450 44.06 -4.56 29.43
C ASP A 450 43.19 -4.79 28.18
N ALA A 451 41.99 -4.22 28.15
CA ALA A 451 41.23 -4.04 26.90
C ALA A 451 41.78 -2.84 26.12
N GLY A 452 42.88 -3.07 25.39
CA GLY A 452 43.28 -2.19 24.30
C GLY A 452 42.09 -1.91 23.39
N VAL A 453 41.90 -0.65 23.00
CA VAL A 453 40.83 -0.13 22.14
C VAL A 453 40.56 -1.10 20.99
N ALA A 454 39.59 -2.00 21.19
CA ALA A 454 39.24 -2.99 20.18
C ALA A 454 38.59 -2.21 19.04
N LYS A 455 39.23 -2.26 17.87
CA LYS A 455 38.69 -1.76 16.61
C LYS A 455 37.22 -2.19 16.51
N PRO A 456 36.26 -1.29 16.22
CA PRO A 456 34.88 -1.67 16.02
C PRO A 456 34.86 -2.78 14.96
N ALA A 457 34.39 -3.96 15.37
CA ALA A 457 34.26 -5.08 14.45
C ALA A 457 33.45 -4.59 13.23
N PRO A 458 33.85 -4.93 12.00
CA PRO A 458 33.08 -4.56 10.81
C PRO A 458 31.63 -4.98 11.04
N ARG A 459 30.68 -4.05 10.85
CA ARG A 459 29.24 -4.33 10.86
C ARG A 459 29.00 -5.47 9.87
N THR A 460 29.03 -6.70 10.36
CA THR A 460 28.56 -7.84 9.59
C THR A 460 27.07 -7.55 9.46
N GLU A 461 26.63 -7.15 8.27
CA GLU A 461 25.22 -7.14 7.96
C GLU A 461 24.74 -8.57 8.19
N VAL A 462 24.16 -8.81 9.37
CA VAL A 462 23.51 -10.07 9.68
C VAL A 462 22.33 -10.09 8.73
N HIS A 463 22.54 -10.68 7.55
CA HIS A 463 21.45 -11.11 6.71
C HIS A 463 20.57 -11.94 7.64
N PRO A 464 19.31 -11.52 7.89
CA PRO A 464 18.44 -12.24 8.79
C PRO A 464 18.47 -13.69 8.31
N PRO A 465 18.77 -14.67 9.20
CA PRO A 465 18.79 -16.07 8.82
C PRO A 465 17.51 -16.32 8.04
N ALA A 466 17.62 -16.96 6.87
CA ALA A 466 16.48 -17.20 5.97
C ALA A 466 15.31 -17.64 6.84
N GLY A 467 14.40 -16.69 7.10
CA GLY A 467 13.47 -16.82 8.21
C GLY A 467 12.65 -18.08 7.99
N PRO A 468 12.16 -18.73 9.06
CA PRO A 468 11.19 -19.81 8.89
C PRO A 468 10.16 -19.34 7.86
N GLU A 469 9.98 -20.14 6.79
CA GLU A 469 9.04 -19.81 5.70
C GLU A 469 7.79 -19.27 6.38
N THR A 470 7.44 -18.00 6.11
CA THR A 470 6.23 -17.46 6.74
C THR A 470 5.10 -18.43 6.41
N PRO A 471 4.12 -18.65 7.31
CA PRO A 471 3.06 -19.62 7.06
C PRO A 471 2.30 -19.38 5.73
N PHE A 472 2.52 -18.22 5.10
CA PHE A 472 2.00 -17.82 3.79
C PHE A 472 3.01 -17.87 2.64
N GLY A 473 4.28 -18.23 2.85
CA GLY A 473 5.33 -18.21 1.82
C GLY A 473 5.08 -19.17 0.64
N ARG A 474 4.22 -20.19 0.83
CA ARG A 474 3.89 -21.18 -0.21
C ARG A 474 2.81 -20.74 -1.20
N THR A 475 2.02 -19.71 -0.90
CA THR A 475 1.06 -19.20 -1.88
C THR A 475 1.79 -18.32 -2.88
N ARG A 476 1.62 -18.58 -4.18
CA ARG A 476 2.12 -17.70 -5.25
C ARG A 476 1.36 -16.37 -5.15
N HIS A 477 1.88 -15.46 -4.33
CA HIS A 477 1.25 -14.18 -4.06
C HIS A 477 1.15 -13.39 -5.35
N ILE A 478 -0.07 -13.01 -5.71
CA ILE A 478 -0.30 -12.04 -6.78
C ILE A 478 0.15 -10.70 -6.23
N GLU A 479 1.24 -10.16 -6.77
CA GLU A 479 1.75 -8.86 -6.36
C GLU A 479 0.73 -7.77 -6.76
N PRO A 480 0.22 -6.95 -5.82
CA PRO A 480 -0.83 -5.96 -6.09
C PRO A 480 -0.53 -5.02 -7.26
N TRP A 481 0.72 -4.60 -7.39
CA TRP A 481 1.16 -3.72 -8.46
C TRP A 481 0.92 -4.31 -9.86
N ARG A 482 1.01 -5.64 -10.01
CA ARG A 482 0.77 -6.30 -11.30
C ARG A 482 -0.70 -6.24 -11.68
N LEU A 483 -1.60 -6.36 -10.70
CA LEU A 483 -3.04 -6.21 -10.94
C LEU A 483 -3.35 -4.78 -11.40
N VAL A 484 -2.85 -3.77 -10.69
CA VAL A 484 -3.06 -2.37 -11.08
C VAL A 484 -2.45 -2.09 -12.46
N ALA A 485 -1.21 -2.51 -12.69
CA ALA A 485 -0.53 -2.34 -13.98
C ALA A 485 -1.28 -3.07 -15.12
N SER A 486 -1.87 -4.24 -14.86
CA SER A 486 -2.65 -4.97 -15.86
C SER A 486 -3.93 -4.23 -16.26
N VAL A 487 -4.61 -3.59 -15.30
CA VAL A 487 -5.80 -2.75 -15.59
C VAL A 487 -5.39 -1.52 -16.41
N VAL A 488 -4.29 -0.86 -16.05
CA VAL A 488 -3.76 0.28 -16.83
C VAL A 488 -3.31 -0.15 -18.23
N ALA A 489 -2.67 -1.31 -18.37
CA ALA A 489 -2.27 -1.85 -19.67
C ALA A 489 -3.49 -2.23 -20.54
N ALA A 490 -4.55 -2.79 -19.94
CA ALA A 490 -5.81 -3.02 -20.63
C ALA A 490 -6.45 -1.71 -21.10
N LEU A 491 -6.33 -0.63 -20.31
CA LEU A 491 -6.77 0.71 -20.69
C LEU A 491 -5.95 1.27 -21.87
N CYS A 492 -4.62 1.08 -21.90
CA CYS A 492 -3.81 1.41 -23.07
C CYS A 492 -4.26 0.65 -24.32
N ALA A 493 -4.55 -0.64 -24.19
CA ALA A 493 -5.07 -1.45 -25.29
C ALA A 493 -6.44 -0.96 -25.78
N ALA A 494 -7.34 -0.57 -24.86
CA ALA A 494 -8.63 0.03 -25.21
C ALA A 494 -8.46 1.34 -25.99
N TRP A 495 -7.54 2.22 -25.58
CA TRP A 495 -7.26 3.45 -26.32
C TRP A 495 -6.66 3.19 -27.70
N ALA A 496 -5.73 2.25 -27.81
CA ALA A 496 -5.16 1.84 -29.10
C ALA A 496 -6.24 1.25 -30.03
N PHE A 497 -7.16 0.46 -29.47
CA PHE A 497 -8.30 -0.09 -30.20
C PHE A 497 -9.24 1.01 -30.72
N LEU A 498 -9.60 1.99 -29.89
CA LEU A 498 -10.45 3.12 -30.29
C LEU A 498 -9.77 3.98 -31.36
N LEU A 499 -8.46 4.20 -31.25
CA LEU A 499 -7.67 4.92 -32.24
C LEU A 499 -7.65 4.18 -33.59
N ALA A 500 -7.38 2.88 -33.57
CA ALA A 500 -7.40 2.03 -34.77
C ALA A 500 -8.81 1.97 -35.39
N GLY A 501 -9.84 1.85 -34.57
CA GLY A 501 -11.23 1.89 -35.00
C GLY A 501 -11.61 3.21 -35.67
N CYS A 502 -11.09 4.35 -35.18
CA CYS A 502 -11.26 5.64 -35.86
C CYS A 502 -10.55 5.68 -37.23
N VAL A 503 -9.37 5.07 -37.37
CA VAL A 503 -8.71 4.94 -38.68
C VAL A 503 -9.58 4.14 -39.64
N VAL A 504 -10.13 3.02 -39.18
CA VAL A 504 -11.02 2.17 -39.97
C VAL A 504 -12.28 2.95 -40.41
N ASP A 505 -12.91 3.68 -39.49
CA ASP A 505 -14.09 4.49 -39.79
C ASP A 505 -13.79 5.59 -40.84
N VAL A 506 -12.61 6.23 -40.77
CA VAL A 506 -12.18 7.22 -41.77
C VAL A 506 -11.91 6.59 -43.14
N VAL A 507 -11.32 5.39 -43.18
CA VAL A 507 -10.98 4.69 -44.43
C VAL A 507 -12.23 4.15 -45.13
N LEU A 508 -13.17 3.58 -44.38
CA LEU A 508 -14.36 2.92 -44.94
C LEU A 508 -15.51 3.89 -45.23
N GLY A 509 -15.46 5.13 -44.72
CA GLY A 509 -16.37 6.20 -45.10
C GLY A 509 -17.72 6.21 -44.38
N GLU A 510 -18.20 5.06 -43.86
CA GLU A 510 -19.42 4.97 -43.03
C GLU A 510 -19.39 3.76 -42.06
N GLN A 511 -19.81 3.98 -40.80
CA GLN A 511 -20.37 2.98 -39.86
C GLN A 511 -19.65 1.61 -39.79
N ALA A 512 -18.34 1.60 -39.57
CA ALA A 512 -17.59 0.35 -39.54
C ALA A 512 -17.48 -0.24 -38.12
N LEU A 513 -16.66 0.35 -37.25
CA LEU A 513 -16.24 -0.30 -36.00
C LEU A 513 -16.59 0.49 -34.75
N VAL A 514 -16.39 1.82 -34.75
CA VAL A 514 -16.57 2.67 -33.56
C VAL A 514 -17.86 3.47 -33.66
N THR A 515 -18.24 3.89 -34.86
CA THR A 515 -19.49 4.60 -35.13
C THR A 515 -20.69 3.66 -35.20
N ALA A 516 -21.58 3.75 -34.19
CA ALA A 516 -22.83 2.99 -34.18
C ALA A 516 -23.71 3.33 -35.39
N PRO A 517 -24.54 2.40 -35.89
CA PRO A 517 -25.54 2.70 -36.91
C PRO A 517 -26.69 3.50 -36.29
N HIS A 518 -26.70 4.82 -36.44
CA HIS A 518 -27.76 5.68 -35.89
C HIS A 518 -28.57 6.37 -37.00
N TRP A 519 -29.88 6.17 -36.95
CA TRP A 519 -30.89 6.67 -37.90
C TRP A 519 -31.38 8.09 -37.57
N SER A 520 -30.99 8.66 -36.42
CA SER A 520 -31.48 9.97 -35.96
C SER A 520 -30.46 11.10 -36.22
N ARG A 521 -30.37 11.53 -37.48
CA ARG A 521 -29.56 12.65 -38.00
C ARG A 521 -28.04 12.56 -37.75
N PRO A 522 -27.22 13.16 -38.63
CA PRO A 522 -25.78 13.03 -38.57
C PRO A 522 -25.18 13.97 -37.53
N PRO A 523 -24.23 13.49 -36.71
CA PRO A 523 -23.04 14.29 -36.46
C PRO A 523 -22.36 14.57 -37.82
N MET A 524 -21.93 15.82 -38.09
CA MET A 524 -21.34 16.20 -39.37
C MET A 524 -20.00 15.51 -39.67
N THR A 525 -19.43 14.76 -38.72
CA THR A 525 -18.32 13.83 -38.91
C THR A 525 -18.53 12.78 -40.02
N ARG A 526 -19.75 12.63 -40.55
CA ARG A 526 -20.01 11.79 -41.72
C ARG A 526 -19.39 12.39 -42.99
N LEU A 527 -18.69 11.54 -43.74
CA LEU A 527 -18.15 11.87 -45.07
C LEU A 527 -19.19 11.78 -46.19
N SER A 528 -20.42 11.38 -45.86
CA SER A 528 -21.47 11.20 -46.86
C SER A 528 -21.85 12.52 -47.53
N LEU A 529 -21.97 12.44 -48.86
CA LEU A 529 -22.34 13.55 -49.73
C LEU A 529 -23.84 13.60 -50.00
N GLU A 530 -24.60 12.65 -49.46
CA GLU A 530 -26.02 12.57 -49.72
C GLU A 530 -26.72 13.79 -49.10
N PRO A 531 -27.42 14.63 -49.89
CA PRO A 531 -27.97 15.89 -49.39
C PRO A 531 -28.84 15.71 -48.14
N HIS A 532 -29.65 14.66 -48.10
CA HIS A 532 -30.53 14.36 -46.96
C HIS A 532 -29.76 13.98 -45.69
N GLU A 533 -28.54 13.46 -45.83
CA GLU A 533 -27.59 13.23 -44.74
C GLU A 533 -26.75 14.47 -44.41
N LEU A 534 -26.87 15.56 -45.17
CA LEU A 534 -26.30 16.87 -44.83
C LEU A 534 -27.34 17.78 -44.16
N GLY A 535 -28.53 17.26 -43.86
CA GLY A 535 -29.65 18.03 -43.31
C GLY A 535 -30.53 18.70 -44.37
N THR A 536 -30.35 18.39 -45.65
CA THR A 536 -31.28 18.81 -46.71
C THR A 536 -32.65 18.15 -46.49
N PRO A 537 -33.74 18.89 -46.62
CA PRO A 537 -35.07 18.36 -46.80
C PRO A 537 -35.16 17.20 -47.80
N ILE A 538 -35.78 16.10 -47.36
CA ILE A 538 -36.02 14.92 -48.21
C ILE A 538 -36.69 15.41 -49.49
N GLY A 539 -36.17 15.07 -50.66
CA GLY A 539 -36.73 15.47 -51.95
C GLY A 539 -36.11 16.71 -52.60
N PHE A 540 -35.06 17.30 -52.01
CA PHE A 540 -34.27 18.33 -52.67
C PHE A 540 -32.86 17.84 -53.04
N PRO A 541 -32.39 18.11 -54.27
CA PRO A 541 -31.11 17.58 -54.78
C PRO A 541 -29.88 18.39 -54.34
N TRP A 542 -30.04 19.52 -53.65
CA TRP A 542 -28.93 20.40 -53.27
C TRP A 542 -28.54 20.24 -51.80
N PRO A 543 -27.24 20.38 -51.45
CA PRO A 543 -26.76 20.25 -50.07
C PRO A 543 -27.28 21.37 -49.16
N ALA A 544 -27.34 21.09 -47.86
CA ALA A 544 -27.83 22.05 -46.88
C ALA A 544 -26.95 23.31 -46.83
N GLY A 545 -27.59 24.47 -46.82
CA GLY A 545 -26.91 25.77 -46.84
C GLY A 545 -26.59 26.32 -48.23
N ALA A 546 -26.82 25.56 -49.32
CA ALA A 546 -26.70 26.09 -50.68
C ALA A 546 -27.75 27.18 -50.97
N ARG A 547 -28.91 27.12 -50.31
CA ARG A 547 -30.00 28.10 -50.36
C ARG A 547 -30.68 28.19 -48.99
N PRO A 548 -31.22 29.35 -48.58
CA PRO A 548 -32.04 29.44 -47.37
C PRO A 548 -33.30 28.59 -47.53
N TRP A 549 -33.71 27.91 -46.45
CA TRP A 549 -34.93 27.09 -46.47
C TRP A 549 -36.16 27.97 -46.42
N LEU A 550 -37.07 27.78 -47.37
CA LEU A 550 -38.39 28.39 -47.30
C LEU A 550 -39.22 27.68 -46.21
N PRO A 551 -40.09 28.39 -45.47
CA PRO A 551 -40.96 27.79 -44.46
C PRO A 551 -41.77 26.59 -44.98
N GLU A 552 -42.24 26.63 -46.23
CA GLU A 552 -42.99 25.51 -46.82
C GLU A 552 -42.13 24.26 -47.06
N GLN A 553 -40.83 24.43 -47.34
CA GLN A 553 -39.89 23.31 -47.56
C GLN A 553 -39.58 22.59 -46.26
N MET A 554 -39.53 23.32 -45.14
CA MET A 554 -39.38 22.75 -43.80
C MET A 554 -40.64 21.99 -43.38
N ALA A 555 -41.82 22.56 -43.62
CA ALA A 555 -43.10 21.90 -43.34
C ALA A 555 -43.27 20.61 -44.18
N TRP A 556 -42.93 20.65 -45.46
CA TRP A 556 -42.97 19.48 -46.34
C TRP A 556 -41.98 18.38 -45.92
N HIS A 557 -40.79 18.75 -45.42
CA HIS A 557 -39.83 17.78 -44.88
C HIS A 557 -40.40 17.05 -43.66
N GLU A 558 -41.02 17.77 -42.74
CA GLU A 558 -41.64 17.17 -41.55
C GLU A 558 -42.79 16.22 -41.91
N GLU A 559 -43.55 16.55 -42.96
CA GLU A 559 -44.65 15.75 -43.48
C GLU A 559 -44.16 14.48 -44.21
N LYS A 560 -43.17 14.61 -45.11
CA LYS A 560 -42.58 13.49 -45.89
C LYS A 560 -41.73 12.53 -45.06
N ARG A 561 -41.14 13.01 -43.96
CA ARG A 561 -40.34 12.18 -43.05
C ARG A 561 -41.13 11.00 -42.47
N ARG A 562 -42.46 11.11 -42.38
CA ARG A 562 -43.34 10.02 -41.96
C ARG A 562 -43.59 8.98 -43.07
N ALA A 563 -43.52 9.38 -44.33
CA ALA A 563 -43.90 8.54 -45.47
C ALA A 563 -42.73 7.69 -46.03
N GLU A 564 -41.49 8.15 -45.92
CA GLU A 564 -40.33 7.46 -46.53
C GLU A 564 -39.53 6.54 -45.58
N MET A 565 -39.82 6.54 -44.28
CA MET A 565 -39.21 5.56 -43.35
C MET A 565 -39.53 4.10 -43.74
N GLU A 566 -40.62 3.86 -44.49
CA GLU A 566 -40.98 2.52 -44.97
C GLU A 566 -40.24 2.08 -46.25
N THR A 567 -39.57 2.98 -46.98
CA THR A 567 -39.05 2.68 -48.35
C THR A 567 -37.54 2.81 -48.54
N LEU A 568 -36.83 3.49 -47.63
CA LEU A 568 -35.39 3.77 -47.77
C LEU A 568 -34.47 2.54 -47.63
N GLY A 569 -34.91 1.48 -46.95
CA GLY A 569 -34.14 0.23 -46.82
C GLY A 569 -33.90 -0.51 -48.16
N ALA A 570 -34.74 -0.28 -49.17
CA ALA A 570 -34.71 -1.04 -50.43
C ALA A 570 -33.88 -0.40 -51.56
N ARG A 571 -33.59 0.92 -51.50
CA ARG A 571 -32.95 1.64 -52.63
C ARG A 571 -31.42 1.64 -52.63
N ARG A 572 -30.75 1.36 -51.51
CA ARG A 572 -29.27 1.38 -51.46
C ARG A 572 -28.59 0.23 -52.20
N LEU A 573 -29.32 -0.82 -52.60
CA LEU A 573 -28.75 -1.96 -53.33
C LEU A 573 -28.79 -1.84 -54.86
N SER A 574 -29.40 -0.79 -55.43
CA SER A 574 -29.75 -0.80 -56.86
C SER A 574 -29.37 0.43 -57.68
N ALA A 575 -28.56 1.38 -57.17
CA ALA A 575 -28.19 2.57 -57.96
C ALA A 575 -26.93 2.33 -58.83
N PRO A 576 -27.04 2.25 -60.17
CA PRO A 576 -25.89 2.12 -61.06
C PRO A 576 -25.33 3.51 -61.37
N GLY A 577 -24.07 3.78 -61.01
CA GLY A 577 -23.35 4.99 -61.43
C GLY A 577 -22.69 5.84 -60.33
N ALA A 578 -22.63 5.39 -59.07
CA ALA A 578 -21.92 6.12 -58.03
C ALA A 578 -20.40 6.22 -58.34
N PRO A 579 -19.79 7.41 -58.27
CA PRO A 579 -18.40 7.62 -58.64
C PRO A 579 -17.45 6.84 -57.71
N ARG A 580 -16.58 6.01 -58.31
CA ARG A 580 -15.60 5.14 -57.63
C ARG A 580 -14.36 5.89 -57.09
N GLY A 581 -14.53 7.11 -56.59
CA GLY A 581 -13.46 7.83 -55.89
C GLY A 581 -13.51 7.50 -54.41
N SER A 582 -12.64 6.61 -53.93
CA SER A 582 -12.51 6.30 -52.49
C SER A 582 -12.27 7.58 -51.69
N GLY A 583 -13.07 7.83 -50.65
CA GLY A 583 -13.10 9.09 -49.90
C GLY A 583 -11.77 9.56 -49.31
N VAL A 584 -10.80 8.66 -49.13
CA VAL A 584 -9.46 9.01 -48.60
C VAL A 584 -8.65 9.87 -49.57
N SER A 585 -8.65 9.57 -50.88
CA SER A 585 -7.90 10.39 -51.85
C SER A 585 -8.53 11.77 -52.01
N ALA A 586 -9.86 11.84 -52.07
CA ALA A 586 -10.58 13.10 -52.16
C ALA A 586 -10.42 13.98 -50.90
N ALA A 587 -10.39 13.37 -49.71
CA ALA A 587 -10.14 14.08 -48.45
C ALA A 587 -8.69 14.58 -48.35
N LEU A 588 -7.71 13.76 -48.76
CA LEU A 588 -6.29 14.17 -48.82
C LEU A 588 -6.07 15.29 -49.83
N ASP A 589 -6.66 15.20 -51.03
CA ASP A 589 -6.60 16.24 -52.05
C ASP A 589 -7.29 17.53 -51.56
N GLY A 590 -8.39 17.40 -50.82
CA GLY A 590 -9.05 18.52 -50.13
C GLY A 590 -8.15 19.19 -49.09
N LEU A 591 -7.48 18.40 -48.24
CA LEU A 591 -6.57 18.92 -47.22
C LEU A 591 -5.34 19.60 -47.85
N LEU A 592 -4.72 18.96 -48.83
CA LEU A 592 -3.54 19.46 -49.55
C LEU A 592 -3.88 20.73 -50.33
N SER A 593 -5.06 20.80 -50.97
CA SER A 593 -5.49 22.01 -51.69
C SER A 593 -5.81 23.17 -50.75
N VAL A 594 -6.31 22.91 -49.53
CA VAL A 594 -6.51 23.95 -48.50
C VAL A 594 -5.16 24.44 -47.95
N LEU A 595 -4.23 23.54 -47.66
CA LEU A 595 -2.87 23.89 -47.23
C LEU A 595 -2.11 24.67 -48.32
N ALA A 596 -2.33 24.34 -49.59
CA ALA A 596 -1.74 25.05 -50.73
C ALA A 596 -2.35 26.44 -50.98
N ARG A 597 -3.58 26.70 -50.51
CA ARG A 597 -4.29 27.99 -50.66
C ARG A 597 -4.17 28.90 -49.44
N ALA A 598 -3.58 28.45 -48.34
CA ALA A 598 -3.30 29.31 -47.20
C ALA A 598 -2.25 30.38 -47.62
N PRO A 599 -2.54 31.68 -47.46
CA PRO A 599 -1.61 32.74 -47.84
C PRO A 599 -0.32 32.60 -47.00
N ARG A 600 0.83 32.62 -47.68
CA ARG A 600 2.16 32.60 -47.06
C ARG A 600 2.44 33.88 -46.29
#